data_AF-A0A933DMZ4-F1
#
_entry.id   AF-A0A933DMZ4-F1
#
_cell.length_a   1.000
_cell.length_b   1.000
_cell.length_c   1.000
_cell.angle_alpha   90.00
_cell.angle_beta   90.00
_cell.angle_gamma   90.00
#
_symmetry.space_group_name_H-M   'P 1'
#
loop_
_entity.id
_entity.type
_entity.pdbx_description
1 polymer ?
#
loop_
_entity_poly.entity_id
_entity_poly.type
_entity_poly.pdbx_seq_one_letter_code
_entity_poly.pdbx_strand_id
1 'polypeptide(L)'
;MNLSELMSLVRDNWLFDEANYPQIRECSDSEQQLFALRHVLMHLAKALGKLSEIVEPLDHKSVPEPPNKATFEPIVRNFLINTLKLADIAGISPEELAESVIKWAREKHVP
;
A
#
# COMPACT_ATOMS: atom_id res chain seq x y z
N MET A 1 2.54 1.23 18.63
CA MET A 1 1.73 0.64 17.54
C MET A 1 2.55 -0.48 16.90
N ASN A 2 2.05 -1.71 16.90
CA ASN A 2 2.61 -2.86 16.21
C ASN A 2 1.93 -3.07 14.84
N LEU A 3 2.35 -4.09 14.09
CA LEU A 3 1.82 -4.36 12.75
C LEU A 3 0.32 -4.71 12.76
N SER A 4 -0.12 -5.48 13.75
CA SER A 4 -1.54 -5.83 13.92
C SER A 4 -2.39 -4.58 14.16
N GLU A 5 -1.95 -3.71 15.08
CA GLU A 5 -2.63 -2.43 15.36
C GLU A 5 -2.66 -1.51 14.12
N LEU A 6 -1.60 -1.50 13.30
CA LEU A 6 -1.56 -0.73 12.05
C LEU A 6 -2.51 -1.29 10.98
N MET A 7 -2.57 -2.61 10.82
CA MET A 7 -3.48 -3.25 9.86
C MET A 7 -4.94 -3.03 10.24
N SER A 8 -5.29 -3.15 11.53
CA SER A 8 -6.62 -2.79 12.04
C SER A 8 -6.94 -1.33 11.76
N LEU A 9 -6.03 -0.41 12.05
CA LEU A 9 -6.24 1.02 11.79
C LEU A 9 -6.54 1.29 10.31
N VAL A 10 -5.81 0.66 9.38
CA VAL A 10 -6.06 0.80 7.94
C VAL A 10 -7.39 0.17 7.54
N ARG A 11 -7.71 -1.02 8.04
CA ARG A 11 -8.97 -1.71 7.76
C ARG A 11 -10.17 -0.85 8.16
N ASP A 12 -10.14 -0.31 9.37
CA ASP A 12 -11.26 0.41 9.98
C ASP A 12 -11.48 1.79 9.35
N ASN A 13 -10.44 2.38 8.75
CA ASN A 13 -10.50 3.70 8.12
C ASN A 13 -10.60 3.65 6.59
N TRP A 14 -10.49 2.47 5.99
CA TRP A 14 -10.63 2.28 4.54
C TRP A 14 -11.59 1.13 4.23
N LEU A 15 -12.88 1.45 4.38
CA LEU A 15 -13.98 0.52 4.22
C LEU A 15 -14.42 0.44 2.75
N PHE A 16 -14.59 -0.78 2.26
CA PHE A 16 -15.13 -1.06 0.92
C PHE A 16 -16.60 -1.47 1.06
N ASP A 17 -17.47 -0.49 1.27
CA ASP A 17 -18.91 -0.67 1.44
C ASP A 17 -19.71 0.25 0.49
N GLU A 18 -21.04 0.08 0.45
CA GLU A 18 -21.93 0.88 -0.40
C GLU A 18 -22.01 2.36 0.00
N ALA A 19 -21.68 2.70 1.25
CA ALA A 19 -21.69 4.09 1.72
C ALA A 19 -20.51 4.88 1.14
N ASN A 20 -19.34 4.24 1.05
CA ASN A 20 -18.13 4.80 0.47
C ASN A 20 -18.07 4.60 -1.05
N TYR A 21 -18.67 3.52 -1.56
CA TYR A 21 -18.61 3.11 -2.96
C TYR A 21 -19.98 2.63 -3.47
N PRO A 22 -20.92 3.54 -3.79
CA PRO A 22 -22.28 3.17 -4.19
C PRO A 22 -22.37 2.21 -5.38
N GLN A 23 -21.38 2.20 -6.26
CA GLN A 23 -21.30 1.30 -7.42
C GLN A 23 -21.16 -0.18 -7.06
N ILE A 24 -20.81 -0.53 -5.81
CA ILE A 24 -20.68 -1.93 -5.39
C ILE A 24 -21.97 -2.48 -4.74
N ARG A 25 -23.01 -1.64 -4.61
CA ARG A 25 -24.26 -1.99 -3.94
C ARG A 25 -24.96 -3.22 -4.50
N GLU A 26 -24.92 -3.38 -5.82
CA GLU A 26 -25.58 -4.49 -6.53
C GLU A 26 -24.59 -5.61 -6.91
N CYS A 27 -23.33 -5.49 -6.48
CA CYS A 27 -22.30 -6.48 -6.74
C CYS A 27 -22.40 -7.67 -5.78
N SER A 28 -22.15 -8.87 -6.30
CA SER A 28 -21.86 -10.05 -5.49
C SER A 28 -20.60 -9.87 -4.63
N ASP A 29 -20.43 -10.67 -3.57
CA ASP A 29 -19.24 -10.65 -2.72
C ASP A 29 -17.94 -10.77 -3.53
N SER A 30 -17.92 -11.64 -4.55
CA SER A 30 -16.76 -11.79 -5.43
C SER A 30 -16.46 -10.54 -6.26
N GLU A 31 -17.50 -9.83 -6.73
CA GLU A 31 -17.35 -8.58 -7.47
C GLU A 31 -16.91 -7.44 -6.55
N GLN A 32 -17.40 -7.40 -5.31
CA GLN A 32 -16.96 -6.44 -4.30
C GLN A 32 -15.49 -6.64 -3.93
N GLN A 33 -15.05 -7.90 -3.74
CA GLN A 33 -13.64 -8.23 -3.51
C GLN A 33 -12.76 -7.82 -4.69
N LEU A 34 -13.20 -8.11 -5.92
CA LEU A 34 -12.48 -7.73 -7.13
C LEU A 34 -12.40 -6.20 -7.28
N PHE A 35 -13.46 -5.48 -6.94
CA PHE A 35 -13.45 -4.02 -6.89
C PHE A 35 -12.43 -3.51 -5.88
N ALA A 36 -12.45 -4.01 -4.64
CA ALA A 36 -11.52 -3.60 -3.59
C ALA A 36 -10.06 -3.82 -4.03
N LEU A 37 -9.75 -5.00 -4.57
CA LEU A 37 -8.43 -5.33 -5.09
C LEU A 37 -7.99 -4.35 -6.19
N ARG A 38 -8.81 -4.16 -7.22
CA ARG A 38 -8.51 -3.22 -8.32
C ARG A 38 -8.31 -1.79 -7.80
N HIS A 39 -9.12 -1.37 -6.85
CA HIS A 39 -9.06 -0.03 -6.28
C HIS A 39 -7.75 0.19 -5.51
N VAL A 40 -7.34 -0.75 -4.67
CA VAL A 40 -6.07 -0.66 -3.94
C VAL A 40 -4.87 -0.72 -4.89
N LEU A 41 -4.90 -1.60 -5.90
CA LEU A 41 -3.85 -1.69 -6.91
C LEU A 41 -3.70 -0.37 -7.70
N MET A 42 -4.81 0.29 -8.02
CA MET A 42 -4.78 1.62 -8.64
C MET A 42 -4.11 2.66 -7.71
N HIS A 43 -4.39 2.64 -6.41
CA HIS A 43 -3.73 3.57 -5.46
C HIS A 43 -2.23 3.27 -5.30
N LEU A 44 -1.81 2.00 -5.34
CA LEU A 44 -0.40 1.63 -5.42
C LEU A 44 0.27 2.21 -6.68
N ALA A 45 -0.37 2.05 -7.84
CA ALA A 45 0.14 2.61 -9.10
C ALA A 45 0.24 4.15 -9.05
N LYS A 46 -0.75 4.83 -8.46
CA LYS A 46 -0.70 6.29 -8.23
C LYS A 46 0.44 6.70 -7.29
N ALA A 47 0.68 5.94 -6.21
CA ALA A 47 1.79 6.20 -5.30
C ALA A 47 3.15 6.02 -5.99
N LEU A 48 3.27 5.00 -6.86
CA LEU A 48 4.45 4.79 -7.68
C LEU A 48 4.67 5.92 -8.69
N GLY A 49 3.62 6.36 -9.39
CA GLY A 49 3.72 7.50 -10.30
C GLY A 49 4.24 8.77 -9.62
N LYS A 50 3.73 9.09 -8.42
CA LYS A 50 4.23 10.21 -7.61
C LYS A 50 5.69 10.06 -7.18
N LEU A 51 6.12 8.83 -6.90
CA LEU A 51 7.52 8.56 -6.62
C LEU A 51 8.39 8.82 -7.86
N SER A 52 7.94 8.35 -9.03
CA SER A 52 8.63 8.59 -10.30
C SER A 52 8.74 10.08 -10.63
N GLU A 53 7.68 10.88 -10.43
CA GLU A 53 7.69 12.34 -10.63
C GLU A 53 8.76 13.05 -9.79
N ILE A 54 9.09 12.51 -8.61
CA ILE A 54 10.08 13.10 -7.69
C ILE A 54 11.50 12.66 -8.04
N VAL A 55 11.65 11.45 -8.57
CA VAL A 55 12.95 10.89 -8.94
C VAL A 55 13.39 11.34 -10.33
N GLU A 56 12.46 11.56 -11.27
CA GLU A 56 12.78 11.98 -12.64
C GLU A 56 13.68 13.23 -12.72
N PRO A 57 13.48 14.31 -11.92
CA PRO A 57 14.38 15.45 -11.93
C PRO A 57 15.79 15.15 -11.41
N LEU A 58 15.96 14.13 -10.56
CA LEU A 58 17.28 13.67 -10.09
C LEU A 58 18.07 13.04 -11.24
N ASP A 59 17.41 12.18 -12.03
CA ASP A 59 18.02 11.50 -13.16
C ASP A 59 18.45 12.48 -14.25
N HIS A 60 17.66 13.55 -14.44
CA HIS A 60 17.98 14.63 -15.37
C HIS A 60 18.90 15.71 -14.81
N LYS A 61 19.44 15.56 -13.58
CA LYS A 61 20.25 16.58 -12.87
C LYS A 61 19.59 17.97 -12.90
N SER A 62 18.26 17.98 -12.90
CA SER A 62 17.42 19.17 -13.10
C SER A 62 17.05 19.84 -11.78
N VAL A 63 17.45 19.24 -10.65
CA VAL A 63 17.33 19.82 -9.31
C VAL A 63 18.71 19.98 -8.68
N PRO A 64 18.96 21.08 -7.96
CA PRO A 64 20.25 21.36 -7.34
C PRO A 64 20.53 20.49 -6.11
N GLU A 65 19.47 19.97 -5.47
CA GLU A 65 19.54 19.21 -4.22
C GLU A 65 18.57 18.02 -4.27
N PRO A 66 18.89 16.89 -3.60
CA PRO A 66 17.99 15.76 -3.54
C PRO A 66 16.75 16.03 -2.67
N PRO A 67 15.61 15.37 -2.96
CA PRO A 67 14.41 15.50 -2.14
C PRO A 67 14.69 15.10 -0.69
N ASN A 68 14.11 15.85 0.24
CA ASN A 68 14.31 15.62 1.67
C ASN A 68 13.24 14.66 2.24
N LYS A 69 13.35 14.36 3.53
CA LYS A 69 12.39 13.48 4.24
C LYS A 69 10.93 13.92 4.04
N ALA A 70 10.64 15.22 4.12
CA ALA A 70 9.28 15.73 4.01
C ALA A 70 8.66 15.45 2.63
N THR A 71 9.48 15.35 1.59
CA THR A 71 9.05 14.96 0.25
C THR A 71 8.68 13.47 0.17
N PHE A 72 9.48 12.58 0.77
CA PHE A 72 9.26 11.13 0.70
C PHE A 72 8.23 10.61 1.69
N GLU A 73 8.11 11.22 2.88
CA GLU A 73 7.25 10.76 3.97
C GLU A 73 5.79 10.49 3.55
N PRO A 74 5.07 11.40 2.86
CA PRO A 74 3.70 11.12 2.44
C PRO A 74 3.59 9.98 1.43
N ILE A 75 4.63 9.74 0.62
CA ILE A 75 4.66 8.65 -0.35
C ILE A 75 4.88 7.32 0.35
N VAL A 76 5.88 7.24 1.22
CA VAL A 76 6.15 6.02 2.02
C VAL A 76 4.93 5.67 2.86
N ARG A 77 4.29 6.67 3.49
CA ARG A 77 3.04 6.47 4.24
C ARG A 77 1.95 5.86 3.36
N ASN A 78 1.72 6.42 2.17
CA ASN A 78 0.67 5.92 1.27
C ASN A 78 0.99 4.52 0.74
N PHE A 79 2.26 4.22 0.42
CA PHE A 79 2.69 2.87 0.08
C PHE A 79 2.38 1.89 1.20
N LEU A 80 2.77 2.22 2.44
CA LEU A 80 2.50 1.37 3.59
C LEU A 80 0.99 1.13 3.76
N ILE A 81 0.17 2.18 3.78
CA ILE A 81 -1.29 2.07 3.91
C ILE A 81 -1.87 1.17 2.80
N ASN A 82 -1.48 1.40 1.55
CA ASN A 82 -1.98 0.62 0.42
C ASN A 82 -1.54 -0.86 0.49
N THR A 83 -0.29 -1.13 0.91
CA THR A 83 0.22 -2.50 1.09
C THR A 83 -0.49 -3.22 2.22
N LEU A 84 -0.72 -2.56 3.36
CA LEU A 84 -1.47 -3.15 4.47
C LEU A 84 -2.92 -3.45 4.06
N LYS A 85 -3.56 -2.56 3.30
CA LYS A 85 -4.91 -2.82 2.79
C LYS A 85 -4.93 -3.95 1.76
N LEU A 86 -3.89 -4.07 0.93
CA LEU A 86 -3.77 -5.18 -0.01
C LEU A 86 -3.63 -6.52 0.73
N ALA A 87 -2.79 -6.57 1.78
CA ALA A 87 -2.64 -7.75 2.62
C ALA A 87 -3.98 -8.15 3.27
N ASP A 88 -4.73 -7.18 3.80
CA ASP A 88 -6.06 -7.37 4.37
C ASP A 88 -7.04 -7.98 3.35
N ILE A 89 -7.13 -7.43 2.14
CA ILE A 89 -7.99 -7.95 1.07
C ILE A 89 -7.56 -9.36 0.63
N ALA A 90 -6.26 -9.64 0.61
CA ALA A 90 -5.71 -10.94 0.25
C ALA A 90 -5.86 -11.99 1.36
N GLY A 91 -6.42 -11.62 2.53
CA GLY A 91 -6.57 -12.52 3.66
C GLY A 91 -5.25 -12.86 4.37
N ILE A 92 -4.21 -12.04 4.18
CA ILE A 92 -2.91 -12.20 4.82
C ILE A 92 -2.99 -11.59 6.23
N SER A 93 -2.77 -12.40 7.24
CA SER A 93 -2.72 -11.96 8.63
C SER A 93 -1.46 -11.11 8.92
N PRO A 94 -1.47 -10.26 9.96
CA PRO A 94 -0.28 -9.54 10.42
C PRO A 94 0.91 -10.48 10.71
N GLU A 95 0.63 -11.66 11.27
CA GLU A 95 1.64 -12.67 11.60
C GLU A 95 2.27 -13.25 10.34
N GLU A 96 1.47 -13.66 9.35
CA GLU A 96 1.96 -14.17 8.06
C GLU A 96 2.77 -13.10 7.30
N LEU A 97 2.34 -11.84 7.35
CA LEU A 97 3.07 -10.74 6.72
C LEU A 97 4.43 -10.52 7.40
N ALA A 98 4.47 -10.52 8.74
CA ALA A 98 5.73 -10.40 9.48
C ALA A 98 6.68 -11.59 9.21
N GLU A 99 6.15 -12.81 9.21
CA GLU A 99 6.91 -14.03 8.88
C GLU A 99 7.49 -13.97 7.46
N SER A 100 6.73 -13.47 6.49
CA SER A 100 7.20 -13.29 5.11
C SER A 100 8.41 -12.36 5.03
N VAL A 101 8.39 -11.25 5.77
CA VAL A 101 9.54 -10.32 5.86
C VAL A 101 10.74 -10.96 6.57
N ILE A 102 10.51 -11.70 7.65
CA ILE A 102 11.57 -12.44 8.36
C ILE A 102 12.21 -13.49 7.44
N LYS A 103 11.39 -14.23 6.69
CA LYS A 103 11.85 -15.22 5.71
C LYS A 103 12.71 -14.57 4.64
N TRP A 104 12.24 -13.49 4.02
CA TRP A 104 13.02 -12.71 3.05
C TRP A 104 14.37 -12.24 3.62
N ALA A 105 14.38 -11.76 4.87
CA ALA A 105 15.60 -11.30 5.52
C ALA A 105 16.61 -12.44 5.72
N ARG A 106 16.14 -13.65 6.09
CA ARG A 106 16.99 -14.83 6.22
C ARG A 106 17.54 -15.29 4.88
N GLU A 107 16.71 -15.35 3.84
CA GLU A 107 17.11 -15.74 2.48
C GLU A 107 18.23 -14.86 1.92
N LYS A 108 18.23 -13.55 2.22
CA LYS A 108 19.30 -12.63 1.80
C LYS A 108 20.67 -12.91 2.44
N HIS A 109 20.73 -13.63 3.54
CA HIS A 109 21.96 -13.93 4.28
C HIS A 109 22.37 -15.40 4.16
N VAL A 110 21.70 -16.18 3.29
CA VAL A 110 22.18 -17.50 2.89
C VAL A 110 23.25 -17.31 1.80
N PRO A 111 24.50 -17.75 2.03
CA PRO A 111 25.59 -17.64 1.04
C PRO A 111 25.33 -18.46 -0.23
#